data_AF-A0A956V8T3-F1
#
_entry.id   AF-A0A956V8T3-F1
#
_cell.length_a   1.000
_cell.length_b   1.000
_cell.length_c   1.000
_cell.angle_alpha   90.00
_cell.angle_beta   90.00
_cell.angle_gamma   90.00
#
_symmetry.space_group_name_H-M   'P 1'
#
loop_
_entity.id
_entity.type
_entity.pdbx_description
1 polymer ?
#
loop_
_entity_poly.entity_id
_entity_poly.type
_entity_poly.pdbx_seq_one_letter_code
_entity_poly.pdbx_strand_id
1 'polypeptide(L)'
;MKYLAMIVLLVFSSALAQGDYQLKVFLNDNELAWQEEGFSEGVLKVSFAGGWLELNLADWNSFAYAHVLATTFQKTAEATYTVSATIRHNDTGWENYADAFEVKGDSVENGLRVLLHPHENEQPFTRSQSGVRASGLVWLEAKDNVEGLGGSRIAVNLDQFKELERLELHYELRYE
;
A
#
# COMPACT_ATOMS: atom_id res chain seq x y z
N MET A 1 -12.59 29.48 13.27
CA MET A 1 -13.67 28.72 13.93
C MET A 1 -13.19 27.30 14.12
N LYS A 2 -13.12 26.85 15.37
CA LYS A 2 -12.60 25.54 15.77
C LYS A 2 -13.62 24.47 15.38
N TYR A 3 -13.28 23.57 14.46
CA TYR A 3 -14.07 22.36 14.27
C TYR A 3 -13.47 21.26 15.16
N LEU A 4 -14.06 21.16 16.34
CA LEU A 4 -14.04 19.97 17.18
C LEU A 4 -14.90 18.93 16.45
N ALA A 5 -14.30 18.11 15.59
CA ALA A 5 -14.97 16.93 15.07
C ALA A 5 -15.05 15.92 16.21
N MET A 6 -16.21 15.89 16.85
CA MET A 6 -16.62 14.84 17.78
C MET A 6 -16.75 13.54 16.99
N ILE A 7 -15.64 12.82 16.86
CA ILE A 7 -15.64 11.44 16.38
C ILE A 7 -16.39 10.65 17.46
N VAL A 8 -17.63 10.31 17.14
CA VAL A 8 -18.37 9.30 17.88
C VAL A 8 -17.60 8.00 17.66
N LEU A 9 -16.78 7.65 18.66
CA LEU A 9 -16.04 6.41 18.71
C LEU A 9 -17.06 5.29 18.98
N LEU A 10 -17.75 4.86 17.93
CA LEU A 10 -18.43 3.56 17.93
C LEU A 10 -17.32 2.52 17.87
N VAL A 11 -17.01 2.00 19.05
CA VAL A 11 -16.08 0.89 19.24
C VAL A 11 -16.70 -0.35 18.60
N PHE A 12 -16.33 -0.62 17.36
CA PHE A 12 -16.33 -1.98 16.84
C PHE A 12 -14.87 -2.42 16.74
N SER A 13 -14.33 -2.78 17.90
CA SER A 13 -13.17 -3.66 17.97
C SER A 13 -13.63 -5.03 17.53
N SER A 14 -13.18 -5.45 16.36
CA SER A 14 -12.89 -6.85 16.13
C SER A 14 -11.55 -6.94 15.41
N ALA A 15 -10.48 -6.90 16.20
CA ALA A 15 -9.36 -7.80 15.92
C ALA A 15 -9.93 -9.21 16.04
N LEU A 16 -10.44 -9.77 14.94
CA LEU A 16 -10.87 -11.16 14.88
C LEU A 16 -10.21 -11.77 13.67
N ALA A 17 -9.34 -12.75 13.96
CA ALA A 17 -8.78 -13.69 13.02
C ALA A 17 -9.87 -14.22 12.08
N GLN A 18 -9.55 -14.28 10.79
CA GLN A 18 -10.32 -15.04 9.83
C GLN A 18 -9.38 -16.02 9.13
N GLY A 19 -9.09 -17.14 9.82
CA GLY A 19 -8.66 -18.40 9.22
C GLY A 19 -7.22 -18.48 8.71
N ASP A 20 -6.23 -18.22 9.57
CA ASP A 20 -4.77 -18.43 9.39
C ASP A 20 -3.93 -17.14 9.33
N TYR A 21 -4.53 -15.95 9.49
CA TYR A 21 -3.78 -14.69 9.53
C TYR A 21 -4.26 -13.67 10.57
N GLN A 22 -3.34 -12.81 11.01
CA GLN A 22 -3.58 -11.60 11.78
C GLN A 22 -3.16 -10.38 10.96
N LEU A 23 -4.12 -9.47 10.68
CA LEU A 23 -3.90 -8.23 9.96
C LEU A 23 -4.08 -7.01 10.87
N LYS A 24 -3.11 -6.10 10.82
CA LYS A 24 -3.21 -4.74 11.35
C LYS A 24 -2.93 -3.72 10.26
N VAL A 25 -3.68 -2.64 10.23
CA VAL A 25 -3.51 -1.54 9.25
C VAL A 25 -3.22 -0.27 10.03
N PHE A 26 -2.25 0.51 9.60
CA PHE A 26 -1.80 1.71 10.30
C PHE A 26 -1.79 2.91 9.38
N LEU A 27 -2.28 4.05 9.90
CA LEU A 27 -2.21 5.35 9.26
C LEU A 27 -1.49 6.34 10.16
N ASN A 28 -0.34 6.85 9.71
CA ASN A 28 0.53 7.74 10.51
C ASN A 28 0.71 7.20 11.94
N ASP A 29 1.10 5.92 12.06
CA ASP A 29 1.31 5.16 13.31
C ASP A 29 0.04 4.89 14.15
N ASN A 30 -1.14 5.28 13.69
CA ASN A 30 -2.41 4.95 14.35
C ASN A 30 -3.03 3.70 13.72
N GLU A 31 -3.27 2.67 14.53
CA GLU A 31 -3.99 1.48 14.07
C GLU A 31 -5.42 1.86 13.64
N LEU A 32 -5.81 1.41 12.45
CA LEU A 32 -7.12 1.61 11.87
C LEU A 32 -8.00 0.38 12.05
N ALA A 33 -9.28 0.63 12.31
CA ALA A 33 -10.30 -0.38 12.08
C ALA A 33 -10.44 -0.64 10.57
N TRP A 34 -10.65 -1.91 10.23
CA TRP A 34 -10.82 -2.37 8.86
C TRP A 34 -11.96 -3.40 8.79
N GLN A 35 -12.46 -3.65 7.58
CA GLN A 35 -13.51 -4.61 7.29
C GLN A 35 -13.09 -5.51 6.13
N GLU A 36 -13.35 -6.81 6.23
CA GLU A 36 -13.20 -7.71 5.08
C GLU A 36 -14.32 -7.48 4.09
N GLU A 37 -13.94 -7.21 2.83
CA GLU A 37 -14.88 -7.01 1.72
C GLU A 37 -15.07 -8.31 0.92
N GLY A 38 -14.09 -9.22 1.00
CA GLY A 38 -14.19 -10.57 0.45
C GLY A 38 -12.85 -11.21 0.19
N PHE A 39 -12.90 -12.52 -0.06
CA PHE A 39 -11.75 -13.35 -0.38
C PHE A 39 -12.05 -14.20 -1.63
N SER A 40 -11.21 -14.08 -2.65
CA SER A 40 -11.34 -14.85 -3.89
C SER A 40 -9.97 -15.08 -4.51
N GLU A 41 -9.73 -16.29 -5.01
CA GLU A 41 -8.49 -16.66 -5.71
C GLU A 41 -7.21 -16.34 -4.91
N GLY A 42 -7.27 -16.47 -3.58
CA GLY A 42 -6.11 -16.18 -2.72
C GLY A 42 -5.89 -14.70 -2.42
N VAL A 43 -6.75 -13.81 -2.90
CA VAL A 43 -6.68 -12.37 -2.64
C VAL A 43 -7.72 -11.97 -1.59
N LEU A 44 -7.25 -11.44 -0.47
CA LEU A 44 -8.08 -10.82 0.55
C LEU A 44 -8.27 -9.34 0.24
N LYS A 45 -9.50 -8.87 0.18
CA LYS A 45 -9.84 -7.45 0.06
C LYS A 45 -10.32 -6.94 1.40
N VAL A 46 -9.71 -5.86 1.88
CA VAL A 46 -10.14 -5.19 3.11
C VAL A 46 -10.31 -3.70 2.88
N SER A 47 -11.34 -3.09 3.45
CA SER A 47 -11.54 -1.65 3.48
C SER A 47 -11.17 -1.06 4.83
N PHE A 48 -10.80 0.22 4.85
CA PHE A 48 -10.61 1.00 6.07
C PHE A 48 -11.03 2.45 5.80
N ALA A 49 -11.04 3.28 6.84
CA ALA A 49 -11.36 4.70 6.70
C ALA A 49 -10.37 5.39 5.74
N GLY A 50 -10.81 5.66 4.51
CA GLY A 50 -10.04 6.38 3.49
C GLY A 50 -9.30 5.51 2.48
N GLY A 51 -9.51 4.21 2.45
CA GLY A 51 -8.86 3.35 1.45
C GLY A 51 -9.23 1.88 1.53
N TRP A 52 -8.48 1.04 0.83
CA TRP A 52 -8.57 -0.40 0.90
C TRP A 52 -7.21 -1.05 0.59
N LEU A 53 -7.06 -2.31 0.97
CA LEU A 53 -5.95 -3.16 0.59
C LEU A 53 -6.48 -4.32 -0.25
N GLU A 54 -5.70 -4.77 -1.23
CA GLU A 54 -5.85 -6.10 -1.79
C GLU A 54 -4.56 -6.86 -1.50
N LEU A 55 -4.68 -7.90 -0.66
CA LEU A 55 -3.56 -8.68 -0.16
C LEU A 55 -3.53 -10.02 -0.88
N ASN A 56 -2.49 -10.27 -1.68
CA ASN A 56 -2.28 -11.59 -2.28
C ASN A 56 -1.72 -12.55 -1.22
N LEU A 57 -2.63 -13.25 -0.54
CA LEU A 57 -2.32 -14.20 0.52
C LEU A 57 -1.80 -15.53 -0.03
N ALA A 58 -2.14 -15.89 -1.26
CA ALA A 58 -1.61 -17.10 -1.90
C ALA A 58 -0.10 -17.02 -2.15
N ASP A 59 0.44 -15.81 -2.37
CA ASP A 59 1.86 -15.59 -2.62
C ASP A 59 2.66 -15.16 -1.37
N TRP A 60 2.03 -14.98 -0.21
CA TRP A 60 2.66 -14.34 0.94
C TRP A 60 3.90 -15.06 1.50
N ASN A 61 4.05 -16.36 1.24
CA ASN A 61 5.21 -17.14 1.68
C ASN A 61 6.32 -17.21 0.63
N SER A 62 6.02 -16.90 -0.63
CA SER A 62 6.94 -17.08 -1.76
C SER A 62 7.43 -15.75 -2.31
N PHE A 63 6.58 -14.72 -2.30
CA PHE A 63 6.84 -13.40 -2.89
C PHE A 63 7.32 -13.52 -4.34
N ALA A 64 6.67 -14.41 -5.11
CA ALA A 64 6.90 -14.58 -6.54
C ALA A 64 6.43 -13.37 -7.35
N TYR A 65 5.49 -12.59 -6.81
CA TYR A 65 5.10 -11.28 -7.30
C TYR A 65 5.66 -10.18 -6.38
N ALA A 66 5.76 -8.95 -6.88
CA ALA A 66 6.17 -7.81 -6.07
C ALA A 66 5.01 -7.24 -5.24
N HIS A 67 5.11 -7.28 -3.91
CA HIS A 67 4.11 -6.77 -2.98
C HIS A 67 4.46 -5.37 -2.48
N VAL A 68 3.48 -4.46 -2.45
CA VAL A 68 3.59 -3.18 -1.72
C VAL A 68 3.15 -3.39 -0.28
N LEU A 69 4.09 -3.26 0.66
CA LEU A 69 3.86 -3.44 2.10
C LEU A 69 3.53 -2.14 2.83
N ALA A 70 4.06 -1.03 2.32
CA ALA A 70 3.82 0.29 2.87
C ALA A 70 3.95 1.36 1.78
N THR A 71 3.29 2.49 2.01
CA THR A 71 3.47 3.68 1.19
C THR A 71 3.50 4.95 2.03
N THR A 72 4.22 5.95 1.55
CA THR A 72 4.17 7.32 2.08
C THR A 72 3.84 8.27 0.94
N PHE A 73 2.89 9.17 1.17
CA PHE A 73 2.65 10.35 0.35
C PHE A 73 3.10 11.59 1.13
N GLN A 74 4.27 12.11 0.78
CA GLN A 74 4.79 13.37 1.33
C GLN A 74 4.38 14.51 0.41
N LYS A 75 3.51 15.41 0.87
CA LYS A 75 3.09 16.58 0.10
C LYS A 75 4.29 17.52 -0.09
N THR A 76 4.47 17.99 -1.32
CA THR A 76 5.55 18.93 -1.72
C THR A 76 5.01 20.20 -2.35
N ALA A 77 3.81 20.15 -2.94
CA ALA A 77 3.03 21.29 -3.39
C ALA A 77 1.53 20.92 -3.43
N GLU A 78 0.68 21.80 -3.96
CA GLU A 78 -0.73 21.48 -4.20
C GLU A 78 -0.85 20.24 -5.11
N ALA A 79 -1.61 19.24 -4.65
CA ALA A 79 -1.79 17.94 -5.30
C ALA A 79 -0.50 17.25 -5.79
N THR A 80 0.66 17.59 -5.22
CA THR A 80 1.96 17.08 -5.67
C THR A 80 2.72 16.44 -4.51
N TYR A 81 3.25 15.25 -4.74
CA TYR A 81 3.81 14.38 -3.72
C TYR A 81 5.18 13.82 -4.12
N THR A 82 6.00 13.56 -3.10
CA THR A 82 7.00 12.49 -3.17
C THR A 82 6.35 11.25 -2.58
N VAL A 83 6.27 10.19 -3.39
CA VAL A 83 5.65 8.93 -3.02
C VAL A 83 6.73 7.89 -2.78
N SER A 84 6.71 7.24 -1.63
CA SER A 84 7.58 6.10 -1.32
C SER A 84 6.76 4.82 -1.31
N ALA A 85 7.34 3.73 -1.79
CA ALA A 85 6.80 2.39 -1.70
C ALA A 85 7.83 1.48 -1.02
N THR A 86 7.40 0.76 0.02
CA THR A 86 8.15 -0.36 0.58
C THR A 86 7.68 -1.63 -0.09
N ILE A 87 8.59 -2.32 -0.77
CA ILE A 87 8.31 -3.45 -1.63
C ILE A 87 8.99 -4.69 -1.07
N ARG A 88 8.30 -5.82 -1.16
CA ARG A 88 8.86 -7.14 -0.94
C ARG A 88 8.64 -8.00 -2.18
N HIS A 89 9.73 -8.55 -2.69
CA HIS A 89 9.75 -9.52 -3.78
C HIS A 89 10.90 -10.49 -3.56
N ASN A 90 10.79 -11.73 -4.03
CA ASN A 90 11.85 -12.72 -3.95
C ASN A 90 12.81 -12.61 -5.14
N ASP A 91 13.54 -11.50 -5.21
CA ASP A 91 14.55 -11.27 -6.23
C ASP A 91 15.55 -12.45 -6.27
N THR A 92 15.89 -12.90 -7.48
CA THR A 92 16.89 -13.97 -7.75
C THR A 92 17.95 -13.53 -8.76
N GLY A 93 18.19 -12.22 -8.81
CA GLY A 93 19.11 -11.57 -9.72
C GLY A 93 18.40 -10.90 -10.90
N TRP A 94 19.16 -10.60 -11.95
CA TRP A 94 18.67 -9.83 -13.11
C TRP A 94 17.54 -10.51 -13.89
N GLU A 95 17.41 -11.83 -13.76
CA GLU A 95 16.39 -12.62 -14.46
C GLU A 95 15.02 -12.55 -13.77
N ASN A 96 14.95 -12.23 -12.48
CA ASN A 96 13.69 -12.03 -11.77
C ASN A 96 13.87 -11.10 -10.57
N TYR A 97 13.37 -9.87 -10.69
CA TYR A 97 13.40 -8.84 -9.65
C TYR A 97 12.26 -7.83 -9.82
N ALA A 98 11.91 -7.14 -8.73
CA ALA A 98 10.95 -6.04 -8.78
C ALA A 98 11.49 -4.89 -9.65
N ASP A 99 10.86 -4.62 -10.80
CA ASP A 99 11.36 -3.69 -11.82
C ASP A 99 10.67 -2.32 -11.80
N ALA A 100 9.53 -2.20 -11.11
CA ALA A 100 8.86 -0.93 -10.91
C ALA A 100 7.86 -0.93 -9.75
N PHE A 101 7.47 0.28 -9.33
CA PHE A 101 6.15 0.51 -8.76
C PHE A 101 5.44 1.66 -9.47
N GLU A 102 4.12 1.63 -9.41
CA GLU A 102 3.25 2.59 -10.08
C GLU A 102 2.20 3.12 -9.11
N VAL A 103 2.10 4.45 -9.03
CA VAL A 103 0.91 5.14 -8.53
C VAL A 103 -0.07 5.28 -9.68
N LYS A 104 -1.30 4.79 -9.50
CA LYS A 104 -2.38 4.83 -10.50
C LYS A 104 -3.64 5.44 -9.92
N GLY A 105 -4.49 5.94 -10.78
CA GLY A 105 -5.75 6.59 -10.47
C GLY A 105 -6.25 7.37 -11.67
N ASP A 106 -7.48 7.88 -11.59
CA ASP A 106 -8.07 8.69 -12.67
C ASP A 106 -7.32 10.01 -12.90
N SER A 107 -6.69 10.53 -11.85
CA SER A 107 -5.92 11.78 -11.86
C SER A 107 -4.55 11.52 -11.26
N VAL A 108 -3.65 10.92 -12.04
CA VAL A 108 -2.24 10.71 -11.68
C VAL A 108 -1.32 11.06 -12.83
N GLU A 109 -0.30 11.88 -12.57
CA GLU A 109 0.82 12.16 -13.49
C GLU A 109 2.14 11.77 -12.83
N ASN A 110 3.08 11.26 -13.63
CA ASN A 110 4.44 10.90 -13.18
C ASN A 110 4.47 9.84 -12.05
N GLY A 111 3.47 8.95 -12.02
CA GLY A 111 3.31 7.92 -10.99
C GLY A 111 4.22 6.69 -11.11
N LEU A 112 4.94 6.51 -12.23
CA LEU A 112 5.81 5.36 -12.47
C LEU A 112 7.21 5.60 -11.90
N ARG A 113 7.71 4.63 -11.11
CA ARG A 113 9.10 4.52 -10.70
C ARG A 113 9.73 3.24 -11.25
N VAL A 114 10.66 3.38 -12.19
CA VAL A 114 11.48 2.25 -12.67
C VAL A 114 12.60 1.95 -11.68
N LEU A 115 12.83 0.67 -11.42
CA LEU A 115 13.88 0.11 -10.58
C LEU A 115 14.91 -0.60 -11.48
N LEU A 116 16.18 -0.21 -11.36
CA LEU A 116 17.21 -0.54 -12.35
C LEU A 116 18.20 -1.62 -11.87
N HIS A 117 17.93 -2.28 -10.75
CA HIS A 117 18.75 -3.37 -10.24
C HIS A 117 17.96 -4.31 -9.32
N PRO A 118 18.38 -5.58 -9.19
CA PRO A 118 17.91 -6.48 -8.15
C PRO A 118 18.29 -6.01 -6.75
N HIS A 119 17.44 -6.34 -5.78
CA HIS A 119 17.48 -5.98 -4.37
C HIS A 119 17.56 -7.21 -3.44
N GLU A 120 18.16 -8.32 -3.89
CA GLU A 120 18.24 -9.61 -3.16
C GLU A 120 18.60 -9.45 -1.67
N ASN A 121 19.56 -8.56 -1.36
CA ASN A 121 20.10 -8.36 -0.02
C ASN A 121 19.49 -7.17 0.75
N GLU A 122 18.44 -6.55 0.20
CA GLU A 122 17.81 -5.34 0.75
C GLU A 122 16.33 -5.55 1.11
N GLN A 123 15.82 -6.79 1.06
CA GLN A 123 14.39 -7.08 1.22
C GLN A 123 13.91 -6.98 2.68
N PRO A 124 12.77 -6.31 2.96
CA PRO A 124 12.02 -5.43 2.06
C PRO A 124 12.76 -4.10 1.84
N PHE A 125 12.67 -3.55 0.63
CA PHE A 125 13.35 -2.30 0.28
C PHE A 125 12.36 -1.16 0.03
N THR A 126 12.79 0.08 0.25
CA THR A 126 11.97 1.28 -0.04
C THR A 126 12.60 2.10 -1.16
N ARG A 127 11.78 2.55 -2.10
CA ARG A 127 12.16 3.51 -3.15
C ARG A 127 11.08 4.58 -3.32
N SER A 128 11.46 5.71 -3.91
CA SER A 128 10.58 6.87 -4.01
C SER A 128 10.52 7.44 -5.43
N GLN A 129 9.37 8.03 -5.75
CA GLN A 129 9.11 8.84 -6.94
C GLN A 129 8.72 10.25 -6.52
N SER A 130 9.45 11.25 -7.01
CA SER A 130 9.17 12.66 -6.70
C SER A 130 8.36 13.32 -7.79
N GLY A 131 7.57 14.33 -7.42
CA GLY A 131 6.78 15.11 -8.38
C GLY A 131 5.60 14.32 -8.96
N VAL A 132 5.04 13.39 -8.18
CA VAL A 132 3.80 12.70 -8.54
C VAL A 132 2.66 13.67 -8.31
N ARG A 133 1.92 14.03 -9.36
CA ARG A 133 0.68 14.80 -9.21
C ARG A 133 -0.47 13.83 -9.10
N ALA A 134 -1.27 13.97 -8.05
CA ALA A 134 -2.34 13.03 -7.78
C ALA A 134 -3.49 13.70 -7.01
N SER A 135 -4.72 13.25 -7.23
CA SER A 135 -5.90 13.67 -6.48
C SER A 135 -6.96 12.57 -6.45
N GLY A 136 -7.86 12.62 -5.47
CA GLY A 136 -8.90 11.61 -5.33
C GLY A 136 -8.34 10.24 -5.00
N LEU A 137 -8.88 9.23 -5.65
CA LEU A 137 -8.58 7.85 -5.35
C LEU A 137 -7.38 7.35 -6.16
N VAL A 138 -6.36 6.87 -5.44
CA VAL A 138 -5.16 6.30 -6.04
C VAL A 138 -4.83 4.95 -5.44
N TRP A 139 -4.11 4.12 -6.19
CA TRP A 139 -3.53 2.89 -5.69
C TRP A 139 -2.07 2.75 -6.09
N LEU A 140 -1.30 2.09 -5.23
CA LEU A 140 0.06 1.67 -5.47
C LEU A 140 0.13 0.17 -5.67
N GLU A 141 0.78 -0.23 -6.75
CA GLU A 141 1.13 -1.62 -7.05
C GLU A 141 2.58 -1.69 -7.53
N ALA A 142 3.22 -2.82 -7.25
CA ALA A 142 4.57 -3.12 -7.73
C ALA A 142 4.51 -4.27 -8.73
N LYS A 143 5.51 -4.32 -9.61
CA LYS A 143 5.67 -5.41 -10.57
C LYS A 143 7.12 -5.89 -10.64
N ASP A 144 7.27 -7.12 -11.09
CA ASP A 144 8.56 -7.71 -11.45
C ASP A 144 8.72 -7.81 -12.99
N ASN A 145 9.94 -8.13 -13.43
CA ASN A 145 10.28 -8.22 -14.85
C ASN A 145 9.87 -9.54 -15.54
N VAL A 146 9.22 -10.47 -14.83
CA VAL A 146 8.86 -11.82 -15.34
C VAL A 146 7.34 -12.01 -15.38
N GLU A 147 6.70 -12.01 -14.22
CA GLU A 147 5.27 -12.21 -14.01
C GLU A 147 4.50 -10.89 -14.13
N GLY A 148 5.15 -9.76 -13.85
CA GLY A 148 4.54 -8.44 -13.93
C GLY A 148 3.76 -8.10 -12.67
N LEU A 149 2.48 -7.74 -12.81
CA LEU A 149 1.63 -7.35 -11.68
C LEU A 149 0.98 -8.59 -11.05
N GLY A 150 0.81 -8.58 -9.73
CA GLY A 150 0.08 -9.64 -9.02
C GLY A 150 0.27 -9.66 -7.50
N GLY A 151 1.19 -8.87 -6.95
CA GLY A 151 1.38 -8.78 -5.51
C GLY A 151 0.32 -7.92 -4.80
N SER A 152 0.51 -7.73 -3.50
CA SER A 152 -0.37 -6.89 -2.70
C SER A 152 -0.30 -5.42 -3.12
N ARG A 153 -1.45 -4.74 -3.08
CA ARG A 153 -1.58 -3.31 -3.40
C ARG A 153 -2.31 -2.53 -2.33
N ILE A 154 -1.99 -1.25 -2.25
CA ILE A 154 -2.53 -0.29 -1.28
C ILE A 154 -3.27 0.80 -2.02
N ALA A 155 -4.53 1.05 -1.68
CA ALA A 155 -5.31 2.15 -2.22
C ALA A 155 -5.69 3.16 -1.15
N VAL A 156 -5.64 4.43 -1.51
CA VAL A 156 -5.96 5.55 -0.62
C VAL A 156 -6.69 6.66 -1.38
N ASN A 157 -7.67 7.26 -0.73
CA ASN A 157 -8.33 8.47 -1.21
C ASN A 157 -7.64 9.71 -0.64
N LEU A 158 -6.78 10.34 -1.43
CA LEU A 158 -5.98 11.51 -1.04
C LEU A 158 -6.85 12.73 -0.66
N ASP A 159 -8.08 12.83 -1.20
CA ASP A 159 -8.97 13.96 -0.90
C ASP A 159 -9.46 13.92 0.55
N GLN A 160 -9.54 12.72 1.16
CA GLN A 160 -9.86 12.57 2.58
C GLN A 160 -8.71 13.02 3.49
N PHE A 161 -7.51 13.14 2.94
CA PHE A 161 -6.28 13.44 3.67
C PHE A 161 -5.58 14.71 3.17
N LYS A 162 -6.28 15.55 2.39
CA LYS A 162 -5.72 16.74 1.71
C LYS A 162 -5.00 17.75 2.63
N GLU A 163 -5.39 17.77 3.90
CA GLU A 163 -4.83 18.65 4.94
C GLU A 163 -3.57 18.06 5.60
N LEU A 164 -3.26 16.79 5.38
CA LEU A 164 -2.04 16.17 5.88
C LEU A 164 -0.85 16.58 5.02
N GLU A 165 0.24 16.98 5.69
CA GLU A 165 1.54 17.17 5.03
C GLU A 165 2.17 15.83 4.64
N ARG A 166 1.92 14.79 5.44
CA ARG A 166 2.39 13.44 5.22
C ARG A 166 1.30 12.43 5.57
N LEU A 167 1.13 11.47 4.69
CA LEU A 167 0.34 10.27 4.90
C LEU A 167 1.28 9.08 4.78
N GLU A 168 1.33 8.25 5.81
CA GLU A 168 2.00 6.96 5.80
C GLU A 168 0.97 5.88 6.08
N LEU A 169 0.91 4.88 5.21
CA LEU A 169 0.03 3.73 5.31
C LEU A 169 0.88 2.47 5.22
N HIS A 170 0.80 1.62 6.23
CA HIS A 170 1.42 0.31 6.22
C HIS A 170 0.49 -0.70 6.87
N TYR A 171 0.76 -1.98 6.65
CA TYR A 171 0.06 -3.05 7.33
C TYR A 171 1.03 -4.10 7.84
N GLU A 172 0.65 -4.77 8.92
CA GLU A 172 1.33 -5.94 9.42
C GLU A 172 0.44 -7.16 9.19
N LEU A 173 0.98 -8.17 8.52
CA LEU A 173 0.33 -9.45 8.32
C LEU A 173 1.19 -10.57 8.90
N ARG A 174 0.59 -11.42 9.74
CA ARG A 174 1.23 -12.62 10.29
C ARG A 174 0.35 -13.83 10.03
N TYR A 175 0.96 -14.97 9.68
CA TYR A 175 0.26 -16.25 9.63
C TYR A 175 0.36 -16.95 10.98
N GLU A 176 -0.70 -17.64 11.39
CA GLU A 176 -0.72 -18.51 12.58
C GLU A 176 -0.30 -19.95 12.26
#